data_AF-T1DFI5-F1
#
_entry.id   AF-T1DFI5-F1
#
_cell.length_a   1.000
_cell.length_b   1.000
_cell.length_c   1.000
_cell.angle_alpha   90.00
_cell.angle_beta   90.00
_cell.angle_gamma   90.00
#
_symmetry.space_group_name_H-M   'P 1'
#
loop_
_entity.id
_entity.type
_entity.pdbx_description
1 polymer ?
#
loop_
_entity_poly.entity_id
_entity_poly.type
_entity_poly.pdbx_seq_one_letter_code
_entity_poly.pdbx_strand_id
1 'polypeptide(L)'
;MHGIFPERADMQAIMSDVFWVWLASALCMAGGWWLQVRTRNAGIVDVIWSATMSASALYYATIGPGGLMARFLVATLGGFWGFRLAMHLLVRVLNEHEDGRYRYLREHWRG
;
A
#
# COMPACT_ATOMS: atom_id res chain seq x y z
N MET A 1 39.22 -7.64 -8.34
CA MET A 1 38.06 -8.40 -8.87
C MET A 1 36.93 -8.25 -7.87
N HIS A 2 36.04 -7.27 -8.06
CA HIS A 2 34.84 -7.16 -7.23
C HIS A 2 33.93 -8.34 -7.57
N GLY A 3 33.70 -9.22 -6.60
CA GLY A 3 32.86 -10.39 -6.76
C GLY A 3 31.47 -9.99 -7.21
N ILE A 4 30.90 -10.78 -8.13
CA ILE A 4 29.55 -10.62 -8.67
C ILE A 4 28.48 -10.85 -7.57
N PHE A 5 28.89 -11.36 -6.40
CA PHE A 5 28.01 -11.67 -5.28
C PHE A 5 28.07 -10.58 -4.20
N PRO A 6 26.90 -10.07 -3.75
CA PRO A 6 26.84 -9.12 -2.64
C PRO A 6 27.44 -9.73 -1.36
N GLU A 7 28.09 -8.89 -0.55
CA GLU A 7 28.69 -9.35 0.69
C GLU A 7 27.61 -9.72 1.72
N ARG A 8 27.97 -10.51 2.74
CA ARG A 8 26.99 -10.90 3.78
C ARG A 8 26.36 -9.68 4.46
N ALA A 9 27.11 -8.59 4.63
CA ALA A 9 26.61 -7.35 5.20
C ALA A 9 25.52 -6.71 4.32
N ASP A 10 25.71 -6.69 2.99
CA ASP A 10 24.72 -6.18 2.04
C ASP A 10 23.44 -7.01 2.07
N MET A 11 23.58 -8.34 2.15
CA MET A 11 22.45 -9.26 2.26
C MET A 11 21.65 -9.01 3.54
N GLN A 12 22.33 -8.77 4.67
CA GLN A 12 21.68 -8.45 5.94
C GLN A 12 20.93 -7.13 5.89
N ALA A 13 21.51 -6.10 5.27
CA ALA A 13 20.86 -4.80 5.08
C ALA A 13 19.58 -4.96 4.24
N ILE A 14 19.66 -5.61 3.08
CA ILE A 14 18.50 -5.86 2.20
C ILE A 14 17.40 -6.63 2.95
N MET A 15 17.77 -7.69 3.68
CA MET A 15 16.80 -8.47 4.47
C MET A 15 16.12 -7.62 5.55
N SER A 16 16.87 -6.72 6.19
CA SER A 16 16.32 -5.83 7.22
C SER A 16 15.34 -4.81 6.62
N ASP A 17 15.65 -4.22 5.47
CA ASP A 17 14.77 -3.28 4.77
C ASP A 17 13.46 -3.96 4.33
N VAL A 18 13.59 -5.15 3.72
CA VAL A 18 12.43 -5.96 3.32
C VAL A 18 11.57 -6.32 4.53
N PHE A 19 12.18 -6.68 5.65
CA PHE A 19 11.47 -7.00 6.88
C PHE A 19 10.67 -5.79 7.40
N TRP A 20 11.28 -4.60 7.47
CA TRP A 20 10.61 -3.40 7.95
C TRP A 20 9.47 -2.96 7.03
N VAL A 21 9.68 -2.99 5.72
CA VAL A 21 8.63 -2.69 4.72
C VAL A 21 7.49 -3.69 4.83
N TRP A 22 7.80 -4.98 4.97
CA TRP A 22 6.81 -6.02 5.17
C TRP A 22 6.02 -5.81 6.47
N LEU A 23 6.70 -5.55 7.59
CA LEU A 23 6.08 -5.36 8.89
C LEU A 23 5.16 -4.14 8.89
N ALA A 24 5.63 -3.01 8.35
CA ALA A 24 4.81 -1.80 8.20
C ALA A 24 3.57 -2.07 7.33
N SER A 25 3.74 -2.77 6.20
CA SER A 25 2.64 -3.13 5.30
C SER A 25 1.63 -4.06 5.99
N ALA A 26 2.10 -5.05 6.74
CA ALA A 26 1.26 -5.98 7.49
C ALA A 26 0.44 -5.26 8.57
N LEU A 27 1.05 -4.32 9.31
CA LEU A 27 0.35 -3.51 10.31
C LEU A 27 -0.70 -2.60 9.67
N CYS A 28 -0.37 -1.93 8.56
CA CYS A 28 -1.32 -1.14 7.79
C CYS A 28 -2.50 -1.99 7.30
N MET A 29 -2.23 -3.19 6.78
CA MET A 29 -3.27 -4.13 6.35
C MET A 29 -4.16 -4.61 7.50
N ALA A 30 -3.57 -4.93 8.65
CA ALA A 30 -4.33 -5.31 9.83
C ALA A 30 -5.24 -4.17 10.31
N GLY A 31 -4.74 -2.93 10.31
CA GLY A 31 -5.53 -1.73 10.58
C GLY A 31 -6.64 -1.50 9.55
N GLY A 32 -6.33 -1.70 8.27
CA GLY A 32 -7.28 -1.63 7.16
C GLY A 32 -8.41 -2.66 7.26
N TRP A 33 -8.08 -3.89 7.63
CA TRP A 33 -9.06 -4.94 7.89
C TRP A 33 -9.98 -4.57 9.05
N TRP A 34 -9.43 -4.09 10.16
CA TRP A 34 -10.24 -3.65 11.30
C TRP A 34 -11.16 -2.47 10.94
N LEU A 35 -10.66 -1.51 10.16
CA LEU A 35 -11.47 -0.42 9.62
C LEU A 35 -12.57 -0.94 8.68
N GLN A 36 -12.25 -1.85 7.76
CA GLN A 36 -13.22 -2.49 6.87
C GLN A 36 -14.33 -3.20 7.65
N VAL A 37 -14.00 -3.93 8.71
CA VAL A 37 -14.99 -4.62 9.55
C VAL A 37 -15.93 -3.61 10.22
N ARG A 38 -15.41 -2.45 10.65
CA ARG A 38 -16.20 -1.38 11.29
C ARG A 38 -17.04 -0.56 10.32
N THR A 39 -16.49 -0.20 9.16
CA THR A 39 -17.16 0.65 8.17
C THR A 39 -17.99 -0.14 7.17
N ARG A 40 -17.81 -1.47 7.12
CA ARG A 40 -18.31 -2.38 6.06
C ARG A 40 -17.92 -1.94 4.65
N ASN A 41 -16.91 -1.08 4.52
CA ASN A 41 -16.42 -0.60 3.24
C ASN A 41 -15.16 -1.36 2.85
N ALA A 42 -15.30 -2.30 1.90
CA ALA A 42 -14.18 -3.10 1.40
C ALA A 42 -13.12 -2.27 0.67
N GLY A 43 -13.48 -1.09 0.15
CA GLY A 43 -12.55 -0.24 -0.60
C GLY A 43 -11.43 0.35 0.26
N ILE A 44 -11.57 0.40 1.59
CA ILE A 44 -10.51 0.91 2.48
C ILE A 44 -9.25 0.03 2.39
N VAL A 45 -9.41 -1.30 2.28
CA VAL A 45 -8.27 -2.21 2.16
C VAL A 45 -7.54 -2.00 0.84
N ASP A 46 -8.26 -1.77 -0.26
CA ASP A 46 -7.67 -1.50 -1.57
C ASP A 46 -6.89 -0.18 -1.59
N VAL A 47 -7.38 0.85 -0.87
CA VAL A 47 -6.67 2.12 -0.67
C VAL A 47 -5.35 1.90 0.05
N ILE A 48 -5.39 1.17 1.18
CA ILE A 48 -4.21 0.90 2.01
C ILE A 48 -3.21 0.03 1.26
N TRP A 49 -3.68 -0.95 0.50
CA TRP A 49 -2.85 -1.76 -0.38
C TRP A 49 -2.12 -0.91 -1.41
N SER A 50 -2.85 -0.08 -2.13
CA SER A 50 -2.27 0.79 -3.17
C SER A 50 -1.29 1.80 -2.57
N ALA A 51 -1.59 2.35 -1.39
CA ALA A 51 -0.73 3.28 -0.68
C ALA A 51 0.57 2.62 -0.20
N THR A 52 0.49 1.43 0.39
CA THR A 52 1.67 0.70 0.88
C THR A 52 2.58 0.24 -0.26
N MET A 53 2.02 -0.17 -1.41
CA MET A 53 2.78 -0.48 -2.62
C MET A 53 3.50 0.76 -3.18
N SER A 54 2.79 1.89 -3.29
CA SER A 54 3.37 3.16 -3.74
C SER A 54 4.51 3.64 -2.83
N ALA A 55 4.29 3.59 -1.51
CA ALA A 55 5.30 3.97 -0.52
C ALA A 55 6.54 3.08 -0.59
N SER A 56 6.36 1.76 -0.74
CA SER A 56 7.46 0.81 -0.90
C SER A 56 8.27 1.09 -2.17
N ALA A 57 7.62 1.37 -3.29
CA ALA A 57 8.29 1.72 -4.54
C ALA A 57 9.10 3.02 -4.42
N LEU A 58 8.54 4.05 -3.79
CA LEU A 58 9.27 5.31 -3.54
C LEU A 58 10.48 5.09 -2.61
N TYR A 59 10.31 4.30 -1.55
CA TYR A 59 11.39 3.96 -0.63
C TYR A 59 12.53 3.22 -1.35
N TYR A 60 12.25 2.14 -2.08
CA TYR A 60 13.29 1.43 -2.82
C TYR A 60 13.89 2.25 -3.96
N ALA A 61 13.16 3.21 -4.54
CA ALA A 61 13.75 4.14 -5.51
C ALA A 61 14.73 5.13 -4.86
N THR A 62 14.60 5.46 -3.57
CA THR A 62 15.50 6.40 -2.87
C THR A 62 16.74 5.72 -2.28
N ILE A 63 16.60 4.51 -1.73
CA ILE A 63 17.71 3.79 -1.10
C ILE A 63 18.32 2.70 -1.97
N GLY A 64 17.60 2.24 -3.00
CA GLY A 64 17.97 1.05 -3.76
C GLY A 64 19.23 1.24 -4.60
N PRO A 65 20.15 0.26 -4.60
CA PRO A 65 21.27 0.24 -5.51
C PRO A 65 20.76 0.01 -6.94
N GLY A 66 21.25 0.79 -7.91
CA GLY A 66 20.86 0.65 -9.31
C GLY A 66 21.08 1.90 -10.13
N GLY A 67 21.02 1.74 -11.45
CA GLY A 67 21.14 2.86 -12.39
C GLY A 67 20.02 3.88 -12.20
N LEU A 68 20.35 5.16 -12.40
CA LEU A 68 19.43 6.28 -12.20
C LEU A 68 18.10 6.09 -12.96
N MET A 69 18.16 5.55 -14.18
CA MET A 69 16.98 5.26 -15.01
C MET A 69 16.02 4.26 -14.35
N ALA A 70 16.54 3.15 -13.80
CA ALA A 70 15.71 2.15 -13.13
C ALA A 70 15.01 2.74 -11.90
N ARG A 71 15.73 3.55 -11.12
CA ARG A 71 15.19 4.25 -9.95
C ARG A 71 14.08 5.23 -10.33
N PHE A 72 14.27 5.99 -11.41
CA PHE A 72 13.22 6.89 -11.94
C PHE A 72 11.98 6.12 -12.42
N LEU A 73 12.16 5.01 -13.12
CA LEU A 73 11.04 4.19 -13.58
C LEU A 73 10.26 3.60 -12.39
N VAL A 74 10.94 3.09 -11.36
CA VAL A 74 10.30 2.59 -10.14
C VAL A 74 9.54 3.71 -9.40
N ALA A 75 10.17 4.88 -9.24
CA ALA A 75 9.53 6.02 -8.59
C ALA A 75 8.30 6.52 -9.36
N THR A 76 8.35 6.53 -10.69
CA THR A 76 7.27 7.08 -11.52
C THR A 76 6.14 6.07 -11.73
N LEU A 77 6.48 4.85 -12.15
CA LEU A 77 5.50 3.80 -12.46
C LEU A 77 4.97 3.10 -11.21
N GLY A 78 5.82 2.85 -10.21
CA GLY A 78 5.39 2.22 -8.96
C GLY A 78 4.90 3.26 -7.95
N GLY A 79 5.71 4.29 -7.71
CA GLY A 79 5.41 5.34 -6.74
C GLY A 79 4.27 6.25 -7.17
N PHE A 80 4.51 7.11 -8.17
CA PHE A 80 3.59 8.17 -8.56
C PHE A 80 2.24 7.64 -9.07
N TRP A 81 2.26 6.62 -9.94
CA TRP A 81 1.02 6.01 -10.42
C TRP A 81 0.25 5.30 -9.30
N GLY A 82 0.94 4.58 -8.41
CA GLY A 82 0.32 3.95 -7.24
C GLY A 82 -0.30 4.96 -6.27
N PHE A 83 0.35 6.12 -6.07
CA PHE A 83 -0.17 7.21 -5.27
C PHE A 83 -1.46 7.78 -5.88
N ARG A 84 -1.47 8.02 -7.19
CA ARG A 84 -2.66 8.45 -7.92
C ARG A 84 -3.80 7.44 -7.77
N LEU A 85 -3.51 6.14 -7.86
CA LEU A 85 -4.49 5.07 -7.67
C LEU A 85 -5.05 5.06 -6.24
N ALA A 86 -4.19 5.15 -5.23
CA ALA A 86 -4.59 5.23 -3.82
C ALA A 86 -5.51 6.43 -3.55
N MET A 87 -5.18 7.61 -4.10
CA MET A 87 -6.03 8.79 -4.00
C MET A 87 -7.38 8.60 -4.70
N HIS A 88 -7.39 8.01 -5.90
CA HIS A 88 -8.63 7.73 -6.63
C HIS A 88 -9.56 6.81 -5.82
N LEU A 89 -9.00 5.75 -5.24
CA LEU A 89 -9.75 4.83 -4.37
C LEU A 89 -10.20 5.50 -3.08
N LEU A 90 -9.37 6.37 -2.48
CA LEU A 90 -9.72 7.08 -1.24
C LEU A 90 -10.89 8.03 -1.47
N VAL A 91 -10.85 8.81 -2.55
CA VAL A 91 -11.94 9.71 -2.95
C VAL A 91 -13.22 8.93 -3.18
N ARG A 92 -13.13 7.74 -3.81
CA ARG A 92 -14.28 6.86 -4.01
C ARG A 92 -14.87 6.38 -2.69
N VAL A 93 -14.02 5.84 -1.80
CA VAL A 93 -14.42 5.32 -0.48
C VAL A 93 -15.03 6.41 0.41
N LEU A 94 -14.50 7.63 0.35
CA LEU A 94 -15.01 8.76 1.15
C LEU A 94 -16.33 9.33 0.62
N ASN A 95 -16.53 9.34 -0.71
CA ASN A 95 -17.76 9.83 -1.34
C ASN A 95 -18.90 8.78 -1.34
N GLU A 96 -18.60 7.48 -1.35
CA GLU A 96 -19.59 6.40 -1.15
C GLU A 96 -19.85 6.16 0.35
N HIS A 97 -20.23 7.22 1.08
CA HIS A 97 -20.32 7.21 2.55
C HIS A 97 -21.51 6.41 3.11
N GLU A 98 -22.42 5.93 2.27
CA GLU A 98 -23.51 5.07 2.72
C GLU A 98 -23.88 4.09 1.63
N ASP A 99 -23.56 2.82 1.90
CA ASP A 99 -24.16 1.71 1.18
C ASP A 99 -25.68 1.80 1.45
N GLY A 100 -26.41 2.45 0.54
CA GLY A 100 -27.86 2.66 0.63
C GLY A 100 -28.61 1.35 0.85
N ARG A 101 -27.98 0.21 0.58
CA ARG A 101 -28.42 -1.15 0.93
C ARG A 101 -28.65 -1.37 2.43
N TYR A 102 -27.82 -0.84 3.33
CA TYR A 102 -28.02 -0.98 4.78
C TYR A 102 -28.98 0.06 5.34
N ARG A 103 -29.06 1.26 4.74
CA ARG A 103 -30.10 2.24 5.07
C ARG A 103 -31.48 1.70 4.65
N TYR A 104 -31.57 1.13 3.44
CA TYR A 104 -32.74 0.43 2.92
C TYR A 104 -33.11 -0.79 3.79
N LEU A 105 -32.16 -1.64 4.17
CA LEU A 105 -32.44 -2.77 5.07
C LEU A 105 -32.93 -2.33 6.46
N ARG A 106 -32.43 -1.20 7.02
CA ARG A 106 -32.94 -0.64 8.28
C ARG A 106 -34.33 -0.01 8.16
N GLU A 107 -34.65 0.60 7.03
CA GLU A 107 -35.98 1.15 6.76
C GLU A 107 -37.01 0.05 6.46
N HIS A 108 -36.59 -1.02 5.76
CA HIS A 108 -37.48 -2.09 5.33
C HIS A 108 -37.71 -3.17 6.40
N TRP A 109 -36.70 -3.48 7.21
CA TRP A 109 -36.78 -4.47 8.30
C TRP A 109 -36.87 -3.79 9.67
N ARG A 110 -37.83 -2.88 9.85
CA ARG A 110 -38.25 -2.43 11.18
C ARG A 110 -38.49 -3.67 12.07
N GLY A 111 -37.52 -3.98 12.92
CA GLY A 111 -37.80 -4.62 14.21
C GLY A 111 -38.49 -3.61 15.10
#